data_AF-A0A399CW06-F1
#
_entry.id   AF-A0A399CW06-F1
#
_cell.length_a   1.000
_cell.length_b   1.000
_cell.length_c   1.000
_cell.angle_alpha   90.00
_cell.angle_beta   90.00
_cell.angle_gamma   90.00
#
_symmetry.space_group_name_H-M   'P 1'
#
loop_
_entity.id
_entity.type
_entity.pdbx_description
1 polymer ?
#
loop_
_entity_poly.entity_id
_entity_poly.type
_entity_poly.pdbx_seq_one_letter_code
_entity_poly.pdbx_strand_id
1 'polypeptide(L)'
;MGLGIMPSVTAGMKSSNAIKPIVGSWFEFQHHSLAEGKYWNATLASFTASQWEHKIKEIAQSGIRYLVLLNTAIRDKTFYPSKFIPGHQLACEDPLEVVLSAADKYGVKFFVSNGFYGEWTRPAFLMQDKEIEKIRLRAMNEIAEKYGHHKSFYGWYYPNETGIQGHYDDFFIRYVNHSTAEATKLTPKAKTLIAPYGTRNVKADDNYLRQLEQLDVDFIAYQDEIGVEKTKVEESAGFFESLYKLHKKAAKSKIWADVEVFQFEGQVYQSALLPAPAERVIRQLEAVSPFVEKIFIYQYTGLINAPGSKAYAGHPDSTKLYQALKKNRFLK
;
A
#
# COMPACT_ATOMS: atom_id res chain seq x y z
N MET A 1 59.41 -0.21 -11.63
CA MET A 1 58.49 -0.16 -10.47
C MET A 1 57.60 1.06 -10.64
N GLY A 2 56.43 0.89 -11.24
CA GLY A 2 55.47 1.98 -11.47
C GLY A 2 54.26 1.78 -10.57
N LEU A 3 54.09 2.67 -9.59
CA LEU A 3 52.87 2.75 -8.79
C LEU A 3 51.96 3.80 -9.43
N GLY A 4 51.09 3.33 -10.32
CA GLY A 4 49.98 4.12 -10.86
C GLY A 4 48.84 4.14 -9.84
N ILE A 5 48.57 5.32 -9.30
CA ILE A 5 47.41 5.59 -8.45
C ILE A 5 46.16 5.54 -9.35
N MET A 6 45.30 4.55 -9.15
CA MET A 6 43.97 4.53 -9.76
C MET A 6 43.09 5.61 -9.10
N PRO A 7 42.41 6.48 -9.86
CA PRO A 7 41.42 7.38 -9.30
C PRO A 7 40.24 6.58 -8.77
N SER A 8 39.94 6.73 -7.49
CA SER A 8 38.72 6.21 -6.88
C SER A 8 37.51 6.72 -7.65
N VAL A 9 36.66 5.79 -8.12
CA VAL A 9 35.37 6.09 -8.73
C VAL A 9 34.42 6.61 -7.64
N THR A 10 34.57 7.88 -7.27
CA THR A 10 33.56 8.66 -6.56
C THR A 10 32.83 9.51 -7.59
N ALA A 11 32.10 8.85 -8.48
CA ALA A 11 31.23 9.50 -9.45
C ALA A 11 29.81 8.98 -9.24
N GLY A 12 28.95 9.78 -8.61
CA GLY A 12 27.50 9.58 -8.72
C GLY A 12 26.63 9.69 -7.47
N MET A 13 27.04 10.38 -6.39
CA MET A 13 26.06 10.87 -5.39
C MET A 13 25.91 12.39 -5.52
N LYS A 14 25.22 12.81 -6.58
CA LYS A 14 24.41 14.03 -6.55
C LYS A 14 22.94 13.61 -6.48
N SER A 15 22.54 12.96 -5.39
CA SER A 15 21.12 12.81 -5.06
C SER A 15 20.71 14.01 -4.24
N SER A 16 19.75 14.79 -4.72
CA SER A 16 19.18 15.93 -3.99
C SER A 16 18.91 15.57 -2.52
N ASN A 17 19.41 16.39 -1.57
CA ASN A 17 19.05 16.37 -0.14
C ASN A 17 17.55 16.65 0.13
N ALA A 18 16.68 16.55 -0.88
CA ALA A 18 15.26 16.80 -0.74
C ALA A 18 14.57 15.52 -0.25
N ILE A 19 14.07 15.57 0.98
CA ILE A 19 13.18 14.54 1.53
C ILE A 19 11.94 14.45 0.64
N LYS A 20 11.54 13.22 0.26
CA LYS A 20 10.43 13.00 -0.68
C LYS A 20 9.08 13.22 0.02
N PRO A 21 8.08 13.83 -0.67
CA PRO A 21 6.74 13.97 -0.13
C PRO A 21 5.99 12.63 -0.12
N ILE A 22 4.91 12.57 0.64
CA ILE A 22 3.95 11.46 0.59
C ILE A 22 3.13 11.63 -0.68
N VAL A 23 3.16 10.62 -1.56
CA VAL A 23 2.46 10.66 -2.85
C VAL A 23 1.42 9.56 -3.00
N GLY A 24 1.44 8.56 -2.12
CA GLY A 24 0.45 7.49 -2.11
C GLY A 24 -0.02 7.12 -0.71
N SER A 25 -1.11 6.38 -0.64
CA SER A 25 -1.67 5.87 0.61
C SER A 25 -2.45 4.59 0.36
N TRP A 26 -2.46 3.69 1.34
CA TRP A 26 -3.51 2.68 1.42
C TRP A 26 -4.87 3.32 1.65
N PHE A 27 -5.91 2.64 1.18
CA PHE A 27 -7.30 3.07 1.21
C PHE A 27 -8.18 1.84 1.45
N GLU A 28 -9.28 2.03 2.15
CA GLU A 28 -10.21 0.96 2.47
C GLU A 28 -11.63 1.47 2.65
N PHE A 29 -12.59 0.59 2.39
CA PHE A 29 -14.00 0.84 2.71
C PHE A 29 -14.33 0.44 4.14
N GLN A 30 -13.66 -0.59 4.67
CA GLN A 30 -13.57 -0.92 6.09
C GLN A 30 -12.26 -1.64 6.34
N HIS A 31 -11.69 -1.45 7.53
CA HIS A 31 -10.52 -2.17 7.99
C HIS A 31 -10.83 -3.65 8.21
N HIS A 32 -9.89 -4.50 7.80
CA HIS A 32 -10.00 -5.94 7.89
C HIS A 32 -9.95 -6.43 9.36
N SER A 33 -9.03 -5.88 10.17
CA SER A 33 -8.99 -6.08 11.62
C SER A 33 -9.99 -5.14 12.32
N LEU A 34 -10.95 -5.71 13.04
CA LEU A 34 -11.98 -4.96 13.78
C LEU A 34 -11.40 -4.17 14.95
N ALA A 35 -10.36 -4.71 15.61
CA ALA A 35 -9.69 -4.05 16.71
C ALA A 35 -8.97 -2.79 16.21
N GLU A 36 -8.22 -2.92 15.11
CA GLU A 36 -7.44 -1.84 14.51
C GLU A 36 -8.33 -0.72 13.96
N GLY A 37 -9.40 -1.09 13.24
CA GLY A 37 -10.35 -0.15 12.64
C GLY A 37 -11.41 0.43 13.58
N LYS A 38 -11.27 0.27 14.91
CA LYS A 38 -12.24 0.69 15.94
C LYS A 38 -12.78 2.10 15.71
N TYR A 39 -11.94 3.05 15.31
CA TYR A 39 -12.30 4.47 15.21
C TYR A 39 -12.90 4.90 13.88
N TRP A 40 -12.92 4.06 12.85
CA TRP A 40 -13.43 4.48 11.54
C TRP A 40 -14.34 3.47 10.85
N ASN A 41 -14.33 2.18 11.20
CA ASN A 41 -15.12 1.17 10.49
C ASN A 41 -16.62 1.47 10.43
N ALA A 42 -17.22 1.93 11.54
CA ALA A 42 -18.64 2.30 11.58
C ALA A 42 -18.92 3.56 10.75
N THR A 43 -18.00 4.53 10.78
CA THR A 43 -18.11 5.78 10.02
C THR A 43 -17.98 5.54 8.53
N LEU A 44 -17.02 4.73 8.09
CA LEU A 44 -16.88 4.38 6.68
C LEU A 44 -18.09 3.58 6.16
N ALA A 45 -18.68 2.72 7.00
CA ALA A 45 -19.90 2.00 6.65
C ALA A 45 -21.10 2.93 6.37
N SER A 46 -21.16 4.08 7.07
CA SER A 46 -22.22 5.07 6.92
C SER A 46 -21.91 6.17 5.90
N PHE A 47 -20.72 6.15 5.27
CA PHE A 47 -20.39 7.12 4.23
C PHE A 47 -21.33 6.99 3.03
N THR A 48 -21.99 8.08 2.72
CA THR A 48 -22.74 8.28 1.48
C THR A 48 -21.79 8.44 0.29
N ALA A 49 -22.33 8.31 -0.93
CA ALA A 49 -21.56 8.58 -2.15
C ALA A 49 -20.89 9.97 -2.14
N SER A 50 -21.59 10.99 -1.62
CA SER A 50 -21.05 12.35 -1.50
C SER A 50 -19.87 12.44 -0.53
N GLN A 51 -19.90 11.69 0.57
CA GLN A 51 -18.78 11.61 1.51
C GLN A 51 -17.58 10.86 0.92
N TRP A 52 -17.81 9.78 0.16
CA TRP A 52 -16.75 9.10 -0.57
C TRP A 52 -16.09 10.01 -1.62
N GLU A 53 -16.87 10.72 -2.43
CA GLU A 53 -16.32 11.72 -3.36
C GLU A 53 -15.51 12.78 -2.60
N HIS A 54 -16.05 13.30 -1.49
CA HIS A 54 -15.37 14.31 -0.68
C HIS A 54 -14.04 13.80 -0.12
N LYS A 55 -13.98 12.54 0.34
CA LYS A 55 -12.75 11.93 0.84
C LYS A 55 -11.69 11.83 -0.27
N ILE A 56 -12.06 11.42 -1.48
CA ILE A 56 -11.11 11.38 -2.61
C ILE A 56 -10.62 12.79 -2.98
N LYS A 57 -11.53 13.78 -3.00
CA LYS A 57 -11.16 15.18 -3.21
C LYS A 57 -10.16 15.67 -2.17
N GLU A 58 -10.43 15.41 -0.89
CA GLU A 58 -9.58 15.81 0.22
C GLU A 58 -8.18 15.20 0.12
N ILE A 59 -8.10 13.89 -0.13
CA ILE A 59 -6.84 13.18 -0.35
C ILE A 59 -6.07 13.82 -1.51
N ALA A 60 -6.74 14.07 -2.64
CA ALA A 60 -6.12 14.73 -3.79
C ALA A 60 -5.62 16.15 -3.45
N GLN A 61 -6.34 16.91 -2.63
CA GLN A 61 -5.93 18.24 -2.21
C GLN A 61 -4.69 18.21 -1.31
N SER A 62 -4.48 17.13 -0.55
CA SER A 62 -3.26 16.93 0.26
C SER A 62 -2.00 16.62 -0.56
N GLY A 63 -2.12 16.45 -1.87
CA GLY A 63 -0.99 16.13 -2.76
C GLY A 63 -0.80 14.65 -3.06
N ILE A 64 -1.52 13.75 -2.39
CA ILE A 64 -1.55 12.32 -2.69
C ILE A 64 -2.21 12.07 -4.05
N ARG A 65 -1.58 11.23 -4.88
CA ARG A 65 -2.02 10.93 -6.26
C ARG A 65 -2.18 9.45 -6.53
N TYR A 66 -1.78 8.60 -5.59
CA TYR A 66 -1.91 7.15 -5.68
C TYR A 66 -2.68 6.63 -4.47
N LEU A 67 -3.68 5.79 -4.71
CA LEU A 67 -4.40 5.07 -3.68
C LEU A 67 -4.30 3.58 -3.95
N VAL A 68 -4.10 2.81 -2.89
CA VAL A 68 -4.07 1.34 -2.94
C VAL A 68 -5.29 0.87 -2.18
N LEU A 69 -6.32 0.39 -2.90
CA LEU A 69 -7.47 -0.20 -2.25
C LEU A 69 -7.01 -1.52 -1.63
N LEU A 70 -6.98 -1.60 -0.31
CA LEU A 70 -6.45 -2.77 0.42
C LEU A 70 -7.20 -4.04 0.05
N ASN A 71 -8.53 -3.95 0.03
CA ASN A 71 -9.40 -5.09 -0.25
C ASN A 71 -10.71 -4.65 -0.94
N THR A 72 -11.15 -5.45 -1.90
CA THR A 72 -12.46 -5.38 -2.57
C THR A 72 -13.48 -6.32 -1.91
N ALA A 73 -13.01 -7.22 -1.05
CA ALA A 73 -13.84 -8.09 -0.23
C ALA A 73 -13.20 -8.37 1.14
N ILE A 74 -14.03 -8.65 2.14
CA ILE A 74 -13.61 -9.14 3.45
C ILE A 74 -14.80 -9.83 4.13
N ARG A 75 -14.57 -10.86 4.96
CA ARG A 75 -15.64 -11.63 5.63
C ARG A 75 -16.70 -12.13 4.64
N ASP A 76 -16.23 -12.71 3.53
CA ASP A 76 -17.04 -13.29 2.45
C ASP A 76 -18.06 -12.34 1.81
N LYS A 77 -17.79 -11.03 1.89
CA LYS A 77 -18.64 -9.99 1.31
C LYS A 77 -17.82 -8.96 0.56
N THR A 78 -18.37 -8.47 -0.55
CA THR A 78 -17.74 -7.48 -1.43
C THR A 78 -18.12 -6.04 -1.05
N PHE A 79 -17.25 -5.10 -1.41
CA PHE A 79 -17.48 -3.65 -1.33
C PHE A 79 -17.97 -3.04 -2.64
N TYR A 80 -18.49 -3.89 -3.52
CA TYR A 80 -19.05 -3.52 -4.81
C TYR A 80 -20.16 -4.54 -5.14
N PRO A 81 -21.16 -4.23 -5.98
CA PRO A 81 -22.35 -5.06 -6.18
C PRO A 81 -22.07 -6.32 -7.02
N SER A 82 -21.31 -7.29 -6.50
CA SER A 82 -20.98 -8.53 -7.21
C SER A 82 -22.21 -9.38 -7.57
N LYS A 83 -22.17 -10.06 -8.73
CA LYS A 83 -23.20 -11.00 -9.20
C LYS A 83 -23.14 -12.35 -8.49
N PHE A 84 -22.05 -12.65 -7.76
CA PHE A 84 -21.83 -13.98 -7.19
C PHE A 84 -21.31 -14.01 -5.75
N ILE A 85 -20.91 -12.88 -5.18
CA ILE A 85 -20.56 -12.74 -3.76
C ILE A 85 -21.49 -11.70 -3.15
N PRO A 86 -22.10 -11.96 -1.98
CA PRO A 86 -22.94 -10.95 -1.33
C PRO A 86 -22.16 -9.67 -1.02
N GLY A 87 -22.84 -8.53 -0.99
CA GLY A 87 -22.26 -7.24 -0.62
C GLY A 87 -22.30 -6.98 0.90
N HIS A 88 -21.43 -6.10 1.38
CA HIS A 88 -21.59 -5.47 2.70
C HIS A 88 -22.81 -4.55 2.72
N GLN A 89 -23.42 -4.40 3.89
CA GLN A 89 -24.47 -3.39 4.09
C GLN A 89 -23.79 -2.04 4.36
N LEU A 90 -23.75 -1.19 3.35
CA LEU A 90 -23.17 0.15 3.40
C LEU A 90 -24.22 1.19 3.02
N ALA A 91 -24.03 2.43 3.47
CA ALA A 91 -24.88 3.56 3.05
C ALA A 91 -24.68 3.94 1.57
N CYS A 92 -23.57 3.52 0.97
CA CYS A 92 -23.28 3.68 -0.45
C CYS A 92 -23.34 2.30 -1.13
N GLU A 93 -24.20 2.16 -2.13
CA GLU A 93 -24.46 0.87 -2.81
C GLU A 93 -23.23 0.35 -3.59
N ASP A 94 -22.59 1.23 -4.36
CA ASP A 94 -21.35 0.91 -5.10
C ASP A 94 -20.27 1.95 -4.77
N PRO A 95 -19.59 1.82 -3.61
CA PRO A 95 -18.56 2.77 -3.22
C PRO A 95 -17.31 2.66 -4.11
N LEU A 96 -17.07 1.54 -4.80
CA LEU A 96 -15.96 1.39 -5.75
C LEU A 96 -16.15 2.25 -7.00
N GLU A 97 -17.35 2.21 -7.61
CA GLU A 97 -17.72 3.11 -8.70
C GLU A 97 -17.55 4.58 -8.28
N VAL A 98 -18.05 4.95 -7.11
CA VAL A 98 -18.01 6.33 -6.61
C VAL A 98 -16.58 6.83 -6.44
N VAL A 99 -15.68 6.04 -5.83
CA VAL A 99 -14.30 6.49 -5.62
C VAL A 99 -13.47 6.53 -6.90
N LEU A 100 -13.72 5.63 -7.86
CA LEU A 100 -13.04 5.66 -9.17
C LEU A 100 -13.54 6.82 -10.03
N SER A 101 -14.85 7.07 -10.06
CA SER A 101 -15.43 8.27 -10.69
C SER A 101 -14.88 9.57 -10.08
N ALA A 102 -14.74 9.63 -8.74
CA ALA A 102 -14.11 10.76 -8.08
C ALA A 102 -12.61 10.86 -8.40
N ALA A 103 -11.90 9.73 -8.46
CA ALA A 103 -10.48 9.70 -8.80
C ALA A 103 -10.22 10.17 -10.23
N ASP A 104 -11.09 9.83 -11.18
CA ASP A 104 -11.08 10.33 -12.55
C ASP A 104 -11.19 11.86 -12.60
N LYS A 105 -12.04 12.42 -11.73
CA LYS A 105 -12.26 13.87 -11.62
C LYS A 105 -11.08 14.60 -10.97
N TYR A 106 -10.49 14.03 -9.92
CA TYR A 106 -9.45 14.71 -9.12
C TYR A 106 -8.01 14.27 -9.47
N GLY A 107 -7.83 13.41 -10.48
CA GLY A 107 -6.52 12.98 -10.98
C GLY A 107 -5.79 12.04 -10.01
N VAL A 108 -6.53 11.17 -9.34
CA VAL A 108 -6.00 10.11 -8.47
C VAL A 108 -5.92 8.80 -9.25
N LYS A 109 -4.88 8.02 -8.98
CA LYS A 109 -4.66 6.68 -9.55
C LYS A 109 -4.92 5.64 -8.48
N PHE A 110 -5.71 4.63 -8.80
CA PHE A 110 -6.01 3.50 -7.93
C PHE A 110 -5.26 2.25 -8.38
N PHE A 111 -4.60 1.59 -7.43
CA PHE A 111 -4.34 0.17 -7.49
C PHE A 111 -5.52 -0.54 -6.82
N VAL A 112 -6.29 -1.30 -7.60
CA VAL A 112 -7.47 -2.03 -7.13
C VAL A 112 -7.04 -3.42 -6.67
N SER A 113 -7.47 -3.82 -5.48
CA SER A 113 -7.09 -5.12 -4.91
C SER A 113 -7.80 -6.30 -5.57
N ASN A 114 -7.10 -7.43 -5.66
CA ASN A 114 -7.68 -8.72 -6.03
C ASN A 114 -8.06 -9.60 -4.81
N GLY A 115 -8.21 -9.04 -3.61
CA GLY A 115 -8.57 -9.77 -2.39
C GLY A 115 -9.44 -8.92 -1.44
N PHE A 116 -9.77 -9.35 -0.21
CA PHE A 116 -9.46 -10.61 0.47
C PHE A 116 -10.66 -11.57 0.41
N TYR A 117 -10.56 -12.58 -0.45
CA TYR A 117 -11.53 -13.67 -0.50
C TYR A 117 -11.10 -14.75 0.48
N GLY A 118 -11.87 -14.99 1.55
CA GLY A 118 -11.58 -15.97 2.60
C GLY A 118 -11.00 -15.38 3.90
N GLU A 119 -10.42 -16.26 4.74
CA GLU A 119 -9.87 -15.91 6.06
C GLU A 119 -8.55 -15.13 5.95
N TRP A 120 -8.65 -13.80 6.05
CA TRP A 120 -7.52 -12.87 5.89
C TRP A 120 -6.37 -13.10 6.88
N THR A 121 -6.63 -13.68 8.05
CA THR A 121 -5.58 -14.01 9.04
C THR A 121 -4.69 -15.19 8.60
N ARG A 122 -5.04 -15.87 7.50
CA ARG A 122 -4.29 -17.02 6.95
C ARG A 122 -3.78 -16.74 5.54
N PRO A 123 -2.89 -15.74 5.33
CA PRO A 123 -2.48 -15.31 4.00
C PRO A 123 -1.84 -16.43 3.17
N ALA A 124 -1.01 -17.29 3.78
CA ALA A 124 -0.42 -18.46 3.11
C ALA A 124 -1.48 -19.42 2.55
N PHE A 125 -2.61 -19.58 3.25
CA PHE A 125 -3.74 -20.37 2.76
C PHE A 125 -4.42 -19.67 1.58
N LEU A 126 -4.68 -18.36 1.67
CA LEU A 126 -5.32 -17.58 0.61
C LEU A 126 -4.53 -17.56 -0.71
N MET A 127 -3.21 -17.70 -0.64
CA MET A 127 -2.34 -17.79 -1.82
C MET A 127 -2.30 -19.18 -2.46
N GLN A 128 -2.51 -20.25 -1.69
CA GLN A 128 -2.31 -21.63 -2.13
C GLN A 128 -3.61 -22.36 -2.46
N ASP A 129 -4.71 -22.00 -1.81
CA ASP A 129 -5.98 -22.68 -1.98
C ASP A 129 -6.58 -22.46 -3.38
N LYS A 130 -6.98 -23.55 -4.02
CA LYS A 130 -7.46 -23.54 -5.41
C LYS A 130 -8.88 -23.04 -5.56
N GLU A 131 -9.72 -23.16 -4.55
CA GLU A 131 -11.06 -22.59 -4.59
C GLU A 131 -11.01 -21.07 -4.35
N ILE A 132 -10.16 -20.61 -3.43
CA ILE A 132 -9.88 -19.18 -3.25
C ILE A 132 -9.26 -18.57 -4.51
N GLU A 133 -8.34 -19.28 -5.18
CA GLU A 133 -7.79 -18.85 -6.47
C GLU A 133 -8.89 -18.66 -7.52
N LYS A 134 -9.81 -19.62 -7.68
CA LYS A 134 -10.94 -19.48 -8.62
C LYS A 134 -11.83 -18.28 -8.30
N ILE A 135 -12.17 -18.08 -7.01
CA ILE A 135 -12.99 -16.93 -6.58
C ILE A 135 -12.29 -15.62 -6.93
N ARG A 136 -11.00 -15.51 -6.58
CA ARG A 136 -10.19 -14.33 -6.87
C ARG A 136 -10.13 -14.01 -8.36
N LEU A 137 -9.82 -14.99 -9.22
CA LEU A 137 -9.73 -14.75 -10.67
C LEU A 137 -11.09 -14.39 -11.28
N ARG A 138 -12.17 -15.03 -10.81
CA ARG A 138 -13.53 -14.67 -11.22
C ARG A 138 -13.89 -13.25 -10.81
N ALA A 139 -13.49 -12.82 -9.62
CA ALA A 139 -13.74 -11.47 -9.16
C ALA A 139 -12.88 -10.43 -9.89
N MET A 140 -11.62 -10.73 -10.22
CA MET A 140 -10.79 -9.88 -11.07
C MET A 140 -11.47 -9.62 -12.43
N ASN A 141 -12.04 -10.66 -13.04
CA ASN A 141 -12.80 -10.53 -14.29
C ASN A 141 -14.00 -9.59 -14.13
N GLU A 142 -14.82 -9.79 -13.10
CA GLU A 142 -16.00 -8.94 -12.83
C GLU A 142 -15.62 -7.48 -12.53
N ILE A 143 -14.57 -7.27 -11.75
CA ILE A 143 -14.04 -5.93 -11.43
C ILE A 143 -13.52 -5.25 -12.69
N ALA A 144 -12.79 -5.96 -13.55
CA ALA A 144 -12.29 -5.41 -14.81
C ALA A 144 -13.44 -5.05 -15.77
N GLU A 145 -14.45 -5.93 -15.91
CA GLU A 145 -15.64 -5.70 -16.73
C GLU A 145 -16.38 -4.43 -16.29
N LYS A 146 -16.58 -4.27 -14.98
CA LYS A 146 -17.34 -3.14 -14.42
C LYS A 146 -16.55 -1.84 -14.40
N TYR A 147 -15.30 -1.88 -13.94
CA TYR A 147 -14.57 -0.68 -13.54
C TYR A 147 -13.31 -0.41 -14.36
N GLY A 148 -12.89 -1.33 -15.24
CA GLY A 148 -11.68 -1.19 -16.05
C GLY A 148 -11.73 -0.03 -17.06
N HIS A 149 -12.90 0.56 -17.28
CA HIS A 149 -13.10 1.73 -18.12
C HIS A 149 -12.63 3.05 -17.47
N HIS A 150 -12.48 3.09 -16.14
CA HIS A 150 -11.98 4.28 -15.44
C HIS A 150 -10.50 4.50 -15.72
N LYS A 151 -10.13 5.73 -16.11
CA LYS A 151 -8.72 6.12 -16.29
C LYS A 151 -7.94 6.11 -14.97
N SER A 152 -8.64 6.22 -13.84
CA SER A 152 -8.07 6.10 -12.50
C SER A 152 -7.82 4.66 -12.09
N PHE A 153 -8.38 3.64 -12.76
CA PHE A 153 -7.95 2.25 -12.63
C PHE A 153 -6.54 2.12 -13.21
N TYR A 154 -5.55 2.38 -12.37
CA TYR A 154 -4.14 2.47 -12.76
C TYR A 154 -3.46 1.12 -12.70
N GLY A 155 -3.87 0.26 -11.78
CA GLY A 155 -3.20 -1.00 -11.53
C GLY A 155 -3.97 -1.96 -10.64
N TRP A 156 -3.38 -3.13 -10.46
CA TRP A 156 -3.80 -4.14 -9.50
C TRP A 156 -2.85 -4.16 -8.31
N TYR A 157 -3.41 -4.38 -7.12
CA TYR A 157 -2.67 -4.67 -5.90
C TYR A 157 -2.98 -6.09 -5.43
N TYR A 158 -1.94 -6.81 -5.00
CA TYR A 158 -2.08 -8.19 -4.50
C TYR A 158 -1.88 -8.17 -2.98
N PRO A 159 -2.99 -8.19 -2.21
CA PRO A 159 -2.94 -7.89 -0.78
C PRO A 159 -2.54 -9.10 0.07
N ASN A 160 -2.58 -10.33 -0.49
CA ASN A 160 -2.20 -11.52 0.27
C ASN A 160 -0.68 -11.55 0.40
N GLU A 161 -0.18 -10.98 1.48
CA GLU A 161 1.25 -10.79 1.71
C GLU A 161 1.83 -11.89 2.61
N THR A 162 3.11 -12.17 2.42
CA THR A 162 3.90 -13.04 3.29
C THR A 162 5.04 -12.24 3.89
N GLY A 163 5.41 -12.61 5.10
CA GLY A 163 6.57 -12.05 5.76
C GLY A 163 7.82 -12.63 5.15
N ILE A 164 8.67 -11.76 4.64
CA ILE A 164 10.01 -12.15 4.20
C ILE A 164 10.77 -12.69 5.41
N GLN A 165 11.27 -13.91 5.31
CA GLN A 165 12.16 -14.54 6.30
C GLN A 165 13.47 -14.91 5.61
N GLY A 166 14.35 -13.93 5.43
CA GLY A 166 15.51 -14.04 4.54
C GLY A 166 15.13 -13.91 3.07
N HIS A 167 14.19 -14.74 2.62
CA HIS A 167 13.76 -14.91 1.23
C HIS A 167 12.23 -14.94 1.11
N TYR A 168 11.73 -14.82 -0.11
CA TYR A 168 10.32 -15.11 -0.41
C TYR A 168 10.08 -16.62 -0.43
N ASP A 169 8.87 -17.04 -0.06
CA ASP A 169 8.42 -18.39 -0.31
C ASP A 169 8.06 -18.59 -1.80
N ASP A 170 8.30 -19.79 -2.34
CA ASP A 170 7.98 -20.07 -3.75
C ASP A 170 6.48 -19.92 -4.06
N PHE A 171 5.60 -20.21 -3.09
CA PHE A 171 4.16 -20.05 -3.30
C PHE A 171 3.77 -18.57 -3.45
N PHE A 172 4.51 -17.65 -2.83
CA PHE A 172 4.29 -16.21 -2.97
C PHE A 172 4.60 -15.77 -4.39
N ILE A 173 5.77 -16.13 -4.90
CA ILE A 173 6.19 -15.81 -6.27
C ILE A 173 5.18 -16.37 -7.27
N ARG A 174 4.71 -17.62 -7.07
CA ARG A 174 3.65 -18.20 -7.90
C ARG A 174 2.34 -17.43 -7.83
N TYR A 175 1.90 -17.02 -6.64
CA TYR A 175 0.68 -16.23 -6.45
C TYR A 175 0.76 -14.88 -7.17
N VAL A 176 1.88 -14.16 -7.02
CA VAL A 176 2.10 -12.88 -7.69
C VAL A 176 2.08 -13.06 -9.20
N ASN A 177 2.88 -13.98 -9.74
CA ASN A 177 3.00 -14.14 -11.19
C ASN A 177 1.70 -14.64 -11.84
N HIS A 178 0.95 -15.53 -11.16
CA HIS A 178 -0.37 -15.94 -11.65
C HIS A 178 -1.37 -14.77 -11.65
N SER A 179 -1.39 -13.96 -10.57
CA SER A 179 -2.24 -12.78 -10.50
C SER A 179 -1.88 -11.75 -11.58
N THR A 180 -0.58 -11.56 -11.87
CA THR A 180 -0.10 -10.70 -12.96
C THR A 180 -0.50 -11.22 -14.33
N ALA A 181 -0.39 -12.53 -14.57
CA ALA A 181 -0.80 -13.13 -15.83
C ALA A 181 -2.28 -12.88 -16.12
N GLU A 182 -3.15 -12.98 -15.11
CA GLU A 182 -4.58 -12.65 -15.28
C GLU A 182 -4.82 -11.15 -15.46
N ALA A 183 -4.21 -10.31 -14.62
CA ALA A 183 -4.29 -8.85 -14.74
C ALA A 183 -3.87 -8.35 -16.13
N THR A 184 -2.86 -8.97 -16.73
CA THR A 184 -2.37 -8.63 -18.09
C THR A 184 -3.39 -8.97 -19.16
N LYS A 185 -4.14 -10.07 -19.03
CA LYS A 185 -5.22 -10.41 -19.97
C LYS A 185 -6.38 -9.42 -19.88
N LEU A 186 -6.78 -9.07 -18.65
CA LEU A 186 -7.96 -8.25 -18.38
C LEU A 186 -7.71 -6.77 -18.66
N THR A 187 -6.54 -6.28 -18.25
CA THR A 187 -6.19 -4.86 -18.30
C THR A 187 -4.71 -4.71 -18.71
N PRO A 188 -4.36 -4.89 -20.00
CA PRO A 188 -2.96 -4.97 -20.45
C PRO A 188 -2.08 -3.75 -20.16
N LYS A 189 -2.70 -2.59 -19.89
CA LYS A 189 -2.01 -1.32 -19.58
C LYS A 189 -1.89 -1.06 -18.08
N ALA A 190 -2.59 -1.82 -17.25
CA ALA A 190 -2.60 -1.66 -15.81
C ALA A 190 -1.25 -2.08 -15.23
N LYS A 191 -0.85 -1.38 -14.17
CA LYS A 191 0.37 -1.69 -13.41
C LYS A 191 0.11 -2.68 -12.29
N THR A 192 1.14 -3.30 -11.74
CA THR A 192 1.00 -4.23 -10.61
C THR A 192 1.84 -3.80 -9.41
N LEU A 193 1.29 -4.01 -8.22
CA LEU A 193 1.88 -3.62 -6.95
C LEU A 193 1.74 -4.74 -5.92
N ILE A 194 2.81 -4.97 -5.16
CA ILE A 194 2.81 -5.74 -3.91
C ILE A 194 3.44 -4.91 -2.79
N ALA A 195 3.13 -5.22 -1.53
CA ALA A 195 3.72 -4.53 -0.38
C ALA A 195 4.14 -5.47 0.75
N PRO A 196 5.15 -6.34 0.53
CA PRO A 196 5.53 -7.34 1.52
C PRO A 196 6.06 -6.71 2.82
N TYR A 197 5.79 -7.40 3.93
CA TYR A 197 6.41 -7.14 5.24
C TYR A 197 7.62 -8.06 5.47
N GLY A 198 8.35 -7.88 6.57
CA GLY A 198 9.62 -8.56 6.82
C GLY A 198 10.82 -7.88 6.19
N THR A 199 10.73 -6.58 5.88
CA THR A 199 11.80 -5.77 5.26
C THR A 199 13.11 -5.89 6.02
N ARG A 200 13.06 -5.88 7.35
CA ARG A 200 14.22 -6.04 8.23
C ARG A 200 14.88 -7.42 8.17
N ASN A 201 14.15 -8.44 7.71
CA ASN A 201 14.60 -9.83 7.67
C ASN A 201 15.17 -10.21 6.30
N VAL A 202 15.16 -9.31 5.31
CA VAL A 202 15.68 -9.59 3.97
C VAL A 202 17.16 -9.98 4.05
N LYS A 203 17.50 -11.14 3.51
CA LYS A 203 18.89 -11.55 3.34
C LYS A 203 19.36 -11.11 1.97
N ALA A 204 20.19 -10.06 1.94
CA ALA A 204 20.70 -9.48 0.70
C ALA A 204 21.83 -10.31 0.08
N ASP A 205 21.45 -11.44 -0.52
CA ASP A 205 22.32 -12.35 -1.25
C ASP A 205 21.83 -12.58 -2.70
N ASP A 206 22.60 -13.36 -3.46
CA ASP A 206 22.27 -13.68 -4.85
C ASP A 206 20.97 -14.48 -4.99
N ASN A 207 20.52 -15.16 -3.92
CA ASN A 207 19.25 -15.87 -3.96
C ASN A 207 18.07 -14.89 -3.92
N TYR A 208 18.12 -13.90 -3.03
CA TYR A 208 17.09 -12.87 -3.00
C TYR A 208 17.09 -12.04 -4.29
N LEU A 209 18.28 -11.74 -4.85
CA LEU A 209 18.40 -11.09 -6.16
C LEU A 209 17.66 -11.87 -7.26
N ARG A 210 17.86 -13.19 -7.35
CA ARG A 210 17.13 -14.05 -8.32
C ARG A 210 15.63 -14.06 -8.09
N GLN A 211 15.17 -14.02 -6.83
CA GLN A 211 13.74 -13.94 -6.54
C GLN A 211 13.12 -12.62 -7.03
N LEU A 212 13.85 -11.49 -6.93
CA LEU A 212 13.40 -10.22 -7.50
C LEU A 212 13.29 -10.29 -9.04
N GLU A 213 14.19 -11.01 -9.71
CA GLU A 213 14.13 -11.21 -11.17
C GLU A 213 12.96 -12.10 -11.59
N GLN A 214 12.56 -13.05 -10.73
CA GLN A 214 11.44 -13.97 -10.96
C GLN A 214 10.07 -13.32 -10.72
N LEU A 215 9.98 -12.24 -9.93
CA LEU A 215 8.71 -11.57 -9.64
C LEU A 215 8.25 -10.73 -10.84
N ASP A 216 7.09 -11.08 -11.38
CA ASP A 216 6.42 -10.31 -12.43
C ASP A 216 5.54 -9.22 -11.81
N VAL A 217 6.17 -8.18 -11.28
CA VAL A 217 5.48 -7.03 -10.69
C VAL A 217 6.18 -5.73 -11.09
N ASP A 218 5.41 -4.66 -11.36
CA ASP A 218 6.01 -3.36 -11.68
C ASP A 218 6.63 -2.70 -10.45
N PHE A 219 5.97 -2.81 -9.29
CA PHE A 219 6.31 -2.07 -8.07
C PHE A 219 6.29 -2.97 -6.83
N ILE A 220 7.27 -2.78 -5.95
CA ILE A 220 7.30 -3.37 -4.61
C ILE A 220 7.38 -2.22 -3.60
N ALA A 221 6.35 -2.06 -2.78
CA ALA A 221 6.29 -1.07 -1.70
C ALA A 221 6.55 -1.74 -0.35
N TYR A 222 7.82 -1.82 0.05
CA TYR A 222 8.22 -2.50 1.29
C TYR A 222 7.69 -1.77 2.53
N GLN A 223 7.09 -2.52 3.46
CA GLN A 223 6.64 -1.99 4.76
C GLN A 223 7.83 -1.69 5.65
N ASP A 224 7.85 -0.54 6.32
CA ASP A 224 8.94 -0.20 7.24
C ASP A 224 8.86 -0.95 8.60
N GLU A 225 7.69 -1.46 8.94
CA GLU A 225 7.37 -2.23 10.16
C GLU A 225 7.67 -1.49 11.48
N ILE A 226 7.63 -0.15 11.44
CA ILE A 226 7.88 0.70 12.62
C ILE A 226 6.60 0.88 13.45
N GLY A 227 5.44 0.96 12.80
CA GLY A 227 4.14 1.04 13.48
C GLY A 227 3.76 -0.25 14.21
N VAL A 228 4.25 -1.40 13.73
CA VAL A 228 4.12 -2.70 14.39
C VAL A 228 5.29 -3.05 15.34
N GLU A 229 6.15 -2.09 15.66
CA GLU A 229 7.23 -2.22 16.65
C GLU A 229 8.28 -3.30 16.35
N LYS A 230 8.45 -3.70 15.08
CA LYS A 230 9.48 -4.67 14.68
C LYS A 230 10.79 -4.01 14.26
N THR A 231 10.71 -2.77 13.76
CA THR A 231 11.85 -1.98 13.28
C THR A 231 11.97 -0.70 14.08
N LYS A 232 13.19 -0.28 14.42
CA LYS A 232 13.43 1.08 14.94
C LYS A 232 13.68 2.06 13.80
N VAL A 233 13.33 3.33 14.01
CA VAL A 233 13.50 4.40 13.01
C VAL A 233 14.95 4.51 12.54
N GLU A 234 15.91 4.33 13.45
CA GLU A 234 17.34 4.44 13.17
C GLU A 234 17.87 3.29 12.28
N GLU A 235 17.19 2.16 12.24
CA GLU A 235 17.59 0.97 11.48
C GLU A 235 17.03 0.98 10.04
N SER A 236 15.88 1.65 9.83
CA SER A 236 15.12 1.62 8.59
C SER A 236 15.94 2.03 7.36
N ALA A 237 16.75 3.09 7.47
CA ALA A 237 17.61 3.56 6.38
C ALA A 237 18.55 2.45 5.86
N GLY A 238 19.13 1.65 6.76
CA GLY A 238 20.03 0.54 6.38
C GLY A 238 19.31 -0.58 5.62
N PHE A 239 18.08 -0.92 6.03
CA PHE A 239 17.28 -1.94 5.34
C PHE A 239 16.89 -1.48 3.93
N PHE A 240 16.41 -0.24 3.80
CA PHE A 240 16.05 0.31 2.49
C PHE A 240 17.26 0.53 1.58
N GLU A 241 18.43 0.88 2.11
CA GLU A 241 19.67 0.94 1.33
C GLU A 241 20.04 -0.44 0.75
N SER A 242 19.93 -1.50 1.55
CA SER A 242 20.21 -2.86 1.13
C SER A 242 19.27 -3.29 -0.01
N LEU A 243 17.97 -3.06 0.16
CA LEU A 243 16.97 -3.30 -0.89
C LEU A 243 17.22 -2.48 -2.14
N TYR A 244 17.56 -1.20 -2.00
CA TYR A 244 17.88 -0.34 -3.15
C TYR A 244 19.03 -0.90 -3.99
N LYS A 245 20.09 -1.41 -3.35
CA LYS A 245 21.21 -2.06 -4.04
C LYS A 245 20.78 -3.32 -4.79
N LEU A 246 19.91 -4.13 -4.20
CA LEU A 246 19.34 -5.33 -4.84
C LEU A 246 18.46 -4.96 -6.05
N HIS A 247 17.53 -4.02 -5.89
CA HIS A 247 16.66 -3.57 -6.99
C HIS A 247 17.43 -2.95 -8.14
N LYS A 248 18.50 -2.20 -7.86
CA LYS A 248 19.41 -1.68 -8.88
C LYS A 248 20.09 -2.78 -9.69
N LYS A 249 20.44 -3.90 -9.04
CA LYS A 249 21.04 -5.06 -9.72
C LYS A 249 20.01 -5.85 -10.52
N ALA A 250 18.84 -6.13 -9.95
CA ALA A 250 17.78 -6.89 -10.60
C ALA A 250 17.18 -6.15 -11.81
N ALA A 251 17.05 -4.82 -11.70
CA ALA A 251 16.47 -3.93 -12.70
C ALA A 251 15.07 -4.37 -13.22
N LYS A 252 14.31 -5.10 -12.40
CA LYS A 252 13.00 -5.68 -12.73
C LYS A 252 11.84 -4.81 -12.23
N SER A 253 11.68 -4.70 -10.91
CA SER A 253 10.62 -3.92 -10.26
C SER A 253 11.18 -2.65 -9.61
N LYS A 254 10.35 -1.60 -9.52
CA LYS A 254 10.75 -0.39 -8.80
C LYS A 254 10.53 -0.54 -7.29
N ILE A 255 11.44 0.04 -6.52
CA ILE A 255 11.38 0.07 -5.06
C ILE A 255 10.64 1.33 -4.57
N TRP A 256 9.52 1.12 -3.88
CA TRP A 256 8.74 2.12 -3.15
C TRP A 256 8.76 1.79 -1.64
N ALA A 257 8.34 2.72 -0.79
CA ALA A 257 8.15 2.49 0.63
C ALA A 257 6.66 2.53 0.99
N ASP A 258 6.24 1.62 1.86
CA ASP A 258 5.05 1.76 2.68
C ASP A 258 5.47 2.12 4.11
N VAL A 259 5.21 3.37 4.49
CA VAL A 259 5.57 3.90 5.80
C VAL A 259 4.37 3.81 6.73
N GLU A 260 4.48 3.02 7.80
CA GLU A 260 3.43 2.87 8.80
C GLU A 260 3.33 4.14 9.66
N VAL A 261 2.31 4.97 9.41
CA VAL A 261 2.10 6.25 10.11
C VAL A 261 1.21 6.10 11.36
N PHE A 262 1.10 4.88 11.87
CA PHE A 262 0.29 4.54 13.03
C PHE A 262 1.10 4.01 14.21
N GLN A 263 0.47 3.99 15.37
CA GLN A 263 0.87 3.23 16.54
C GLN A 263 -0.35 2.53 17.11
N PHE A 264 -0.16 1.52 17.96
CA PHE A 264 -1.27 0.85 18.64
C PHE A 264 -1.71 1.64 19.88
N GLU A 265 -3.03 1.70 20.12
CA GLU A 265 -3.62 2.26 21.35
C GLU A 265 -3.19 1.45 22.59
N GLY A 266 -3.01 0.14 22.42
CA GLY A 266 -2.57 -0.80 23.45
C GLY A 266 -1.73 -1.91 22.85
N GLN A 267 -2.10 -3.17 23.10
CA GLN A 267 -1.33 -4.30 22.61
C GLN A 267 -1.30 -4.35 21.07
N VAL A 268 -0.11 -4.54 20.51
CA VAL A 268 0.15 -4.68 19.06
C VAL A 268 -0.72 -5.82 18.50
N TYR A 269 -1.36 -5.55 17.36
CA TYR A 269 -2.34 -6.41 16.66
C TYR A 269 -3.64 -6.72 17.40
N GLN A 270 -3.86 -6.17 18.60
CA GLN A 270 -5.04 -6.43 19.42
C GLN A 270 -5.77 -5.17 19.88
N SER A 271 -5.38 -4.01 19.35
CA SER A 271 -5.93 -2.71 19.73
C SER A 271 -6.06 -1.79 18.52
N ALA A 272 -6.72 -0.65 18.73
CA ALA A 272 -6.96 0.32 17.68
C ALA A 272 -5.67 0.95 17.17
N LEU A 273 -5.64 1.28 15.88
CA LEU A 273 -4.56 2.11 15.37
C LEU A 273 -4.86 3.58 15.66
N LEU A 274 -3.85 4.27 16.16
CA LEU A 274 -3.82 5.70 16.36
C LEU A 274 -2.79 6.32 15.43
N PRO A 275 -2.98 7.58 15.00
CA PRO A 275 -1.92 8.33 14.32
C PRO A 275 -0.66 8.37 15.19
N ALA A 276 0.49 8.08 14.58
CA ALA A 276 1.76 8.15 15.28
C ALA A 276 2.21 9.60 15.54
N PRO A 277 3.13 9.82 16.51
CA PRO A 277 3.76 11.11 16.71
C PRO A 277 4.39 11.63 15.43
N ALA A 278 4.09 12.88 15.06
CA ALA A 278 4.54 13.46 13.80
C ALA A 278 6.06 13.47 13.66
N GLU A 279 6.80 13.68 14.76
CA GLU A 279 8.27 13.60 14.77
C GLU A 279 8.77 12.20 14.34
N ARG A 280 8.14 11.13 14.84
CA ARG A 280 8.46 9.76 14.44
C ARG A 280 8.23 9.58 12.95
N VAL A 281 7.05 9.98 12.45
CA VAL A 281 6.70 9.86 11.04
C VAL A 281 7.65 10.64 10.14
N ILE A 282 8.03 11.86 10.50
CA ILE A 282 8.99 12.67 9.72
C ILE A 282 10.33 11.96 9.61
N ARG A 283 10.85 11.41 10.72
CA ARG A 283 12.10 10.64 10.72
C ARG A 283 11.99 9.35 9.90
N GLN A 284 10.83 8.69 9.88
CA GLN A 284 10.58 7.55 8.99
C GLN A 284 10.69 7.95 7.51
N LEU A 285 10.03 9.06 7.13
CA LEU A 285 10.05 9.58 5.76
C LEU A 285 11.46 9.99 5.32
N GLU A 286 12.23 10.61 6.22
CA GLU A 286 13.65 10.94 6.02
C GLU A 286 14.51 9.68 5.79
N ALA A 287 14.32 8.64 6.59
CA ALA A 287 15.10 7.40 6.53
C ALA A 287 14.95 6.68 5.18
N VAL A 288 13.73 6.59 4.65
CA VAL A 288 13.46 5.85 3.40
C VAL A 288 13.70 6.70 2.14
N SER A 289 13.60 8.02 2.26
CA SER A 289 13.65 8.96 1.12
C SER A 289 14.83 8.76 0.15
N PRO A 290 16.07 8.51 0.57
CA PRO A 290 17.19 8.34 -0.35
C PRO A 290 17.07 7.11 -1.27
N PHE A 291 16.32 6.10 -0.85
CA PHE A 291 16.40 4.75 -1.39
C PHE A 291 15.19 4.34 -2.23
N VAL A 292 14.10 5.12 -2.19
CA VAL A 292 12.85 4.77 -2.89
C VAL A 292 12.45 5.78 -3.96
N GLU A 293 11.72 5.35 -4.98
CA GLU A 293 11.17 6.27 -5.99
C GLU A 293 9.97 7.06 -5.44
N LYS A 294 9.10 6.39 -4.67
CA LYS A 294 7.89 6.97 -4.08
C LYS A 294 7.71 6.50 -2.64
N ILE A 295 7.14 7.38 -1.82
CA ILE A 295 6.72 7.06 -0.46
C ILE A 295 5.20 7.02 -0.43
N PHE A 296 4.68 5.85 -0.06
CA PHE A 296 3.30 5.62 0.30
C PHE A 296 3.22 5.47 1.82
N ILE A 297 2.00 5.55 2.37
CA ILE A 297 1.76 5.38 3.80
C ILE A 297 0.63 4.39 4.04
N TYR A 298 0.74 3.63 5.13
CA TYR A 298 -0.37 2.94 5.76
C TYR A 298 -0.80 3.78 6.97
N GLN A 299 -1.85 4.61 6.89
CA GLN A 299 -2.65 5.00 5.73
C GLN A 299 -3.24 6.41 5.95
N TYR A 300 -3.93 6.98 4.98
CA TYR A 300 -4.61 8.28 5.10
C TYR A 300 -5.96 8.11 5.80
N THR A 301 -6.84 7.27 5.27
CA THR A 301 -8.17 7.03 5.86
C THR A 301 -8.01 6.49 7.30
N GLY A 302 -8.73 7.07 8.27
CA GLY A 302 -8.65 6.66 9.68
C GLY A 302 -7.50 7.29 10.49
N LEU A 303 -6.36 7.57 9.85
CA LEU A 303 -5.13 8.04 10.55
C LEU A 303 -4.75 9.48 10.22
N ILE A 304 -5.27 10.05 9.13
CA ILE A 304 -5.04 11.42 8.70
C ILE A 304 -6.37 12.03 8.26
N ASN A 305 -6.71 13.21 8.80
CA ASN A 305 -7.88 13.97 8.35
C ASN A 305 -7.52 15.44 8.18
N ALA A 306 -7.99 16.04 7.08
CA ALA A 306 -7.92 17.49 6.94
C ALA A 306 -8.81 18.16 8.01
N PRO A 307 -8.35 19.25 8.66
CA PRO A 307 -9.19 19.99 9.59
C PRO A 307 -10.52 20.41 8.95
N GLY A 308 -11.64 20.11 9.61
CA GLY A 308 -12.98 20.44 9.11
C GLY A 308 -13.49 19.57 7.96
N SER A 309 -12.89 18.39 7.73
CA SER A 309 -13.35 17.42 6.73
C SER A 309 -14.85 17.12 6.85
N LYS A 310 -15.56 17.11 5.71
CA LYS A 310 -16.96 16.64 5.64
C LYS A 310 -17.08 15.11 5.55
N ALA A 311 -15.95 14.43 5.39
CA ALA A 311 -15.83 12.98 5.35
C ALA A 311 -14.80 12.54 6.41
N TYR A 312 -14.98 13.03 7.63
CA TYR A 312 -14.10 12.71 8.74
C TYR A 312 -14.27 11.25 9.16
N ALA A 313 -13.18 10.50 9.30
CA ALA A 313 -13.19 9.14 9.85
C ALA A 313 -11.89 8.86 10.60
N GLY A 314 -11.97 8.31 11.81
CA GLY A 314 -10.80 7.96 12.63
C GLY A 314 -10.64 8.77 13.92
N HIS A 315 -9.50 8.62 14.57
CA HIS A 315 -9.22 9.26 15.87
C HIS A 315 -9.04 10.79 15.72
N PRO A 316 -9.47 11.64 16.68
CA PRO A 316 -9.26 13.10 16.67
C PRO A 316 -7.82 13.56 16.40
N ASP A 317 -6.83 12.79 16.86
CA ASP A 317 -5.41 13.12 16.66
C ASP A 317 -4.95 13.07 15.19
N SER A 318 -5.75 12.47 14.30
CA SER A 318 -5.44 12.39 12.87
C SER A 318 -5.32 13.78 12.22
N THR A 319 -6.02 14.77 12.78
CA THR A 319 -5.93 16.17 12.35
C THR A 319 -4.58 16.79 12.73
N LYS A 320 -4.03 16.41 13.89
CA LYS A 320 -2.71 16.90 14.35
C LYS A 320 -1.61 16.37 13.43
N LEU A 321 -1.67 15.09 13.09
CA LEU A 321 -0.71 14.48 12.14
C LEU A 321 -0.81 15.15 10.75
N TYR A 322 -2.03 15.36 10.23
CA TYR A 322 -2.23 16.10 8.96
C TYR A 322 -1.55 17.47 8.98
N GLN A 323 -1.84 18.27 10.02
CA GLN A 323 -1.29 19.63 10.15
C GLN A 323 0.24 19.63 10.24
N ALA A 324 0.82 18.70 10.99
CA ALA A 324 2.26 18.57 11.10
C ALA A 324 2.92 18.16 9.78
N LEU A 325 2.37 17.19 9.06
CA LEU A 325 2.89 16.76 7.75
C LEU A 325 2.77 17.88 6.70
N LYS A 326 1.66 18.63 6.71
CA LYS A 326 1.48 19.80 5.85
C LYS A 326 2.46 20.92 6.18
N LYS A 327 2.64 21.25 7.46
CA LYS A 327 3.61 22.27 7.93
C LYS A 327 5.03 21.94 7.45
N ASN A 328 5.39 20.65 7.46
CA ASN A 328 6.70 20.15 7.04
C ASN A 328 6.75 19.78 5.54
N ARG A 329 5.74 20.14 4.73
CA ARG A 329 5.69 19.97 3.27
C ARG A 329 5.72 18.52 2.78
N PHE A 330 5.37 17.56 3.64
CA PHE A 330 5.11 16.17 3.24
C PHE A 330 3.73 15.99 2.60
N LEU A 331 2.79 16.87 2.96
CA LEU A 331 1.49 17.07 2.32
C LEU A 331 1.38 18.54 1.83
N LYS A 332 0.44 18.82 0.93
CA LYS A 332 0.19 20.14 0.32
C LYS A 332 -0.79 21.02 1.11
#